data_AF-A0A4R9EMP6-F1
#
_entry.id   AF-A0A4R9EMP6-F1
#
_cell.length_a   1.000
_cell.length_b   1.000
_cell.length_c   1.000
_cell.angle_alpha   90.00
_cell.angle_beta   90.00
_cell.angle_gamma   90.00
#
_symmetry.space_group_name_H-M   'P 1'
#
loop_
_entity.id
_entity.type
_entity.pdbx_description
1 polymer ?
#
loop_
_entity_poly.entity_id
_entity_poly.type
_entity_poly.pdbx_seq_one_letter_code
_entity_poly.pdbx_strand_id
1 'polypeptide(L)'
;MGKPTTSIKTTEQARDRLRVLADEDGTTIADLVEELALSRLTAAEREERARAAAADLGLAYTPELKARGQAAWDLVARHAEQQRKNSGTDAA
;
A
#
# COMPACT_ATOMS: atom_id res chain seq x y z
N MET A 1 28.42 -4.57 -13.60
CA MET A 1 28.09 -3.13 -13.68
C MET A 1 27.09 -2.83 -12.58
N GLY A 2 27.33 -1.84 -11.72
CA GLY A 2 26.38 -1.49 -10.65
C GLY A 2 25.09 -0.88 -11.22
N LYS A 3 23.95 -1.10 -10.54
CA LYS A 3 22.69 -0.41 -10.89
C LYS A 3 22.94 1.12 -10.85
N PRO A 4 22.44 1.91 -11.80
CA PRO A 4 22.54 3.36 -11.74
C PRO A 4 21.86 3.87 -10.46
N THR A 5 22.58 4.63 -9.63
CA THR A 5 22.05 5.19 -8.39
C THR A 5 21.69 6.66 -8.56
N THR A 6 20.56 7.08 -7.99
CA THR A 6 20.12 8.48 -7.93
C THR A 6 20.08 8.96 -6.48
N SER A 7 20.18 10.29 -6.26
CA SER A 7 20.10 10.89 -4.93
C SER A 7 18.70 11.43 -4.65
N ILE A 8 18.14 11.06 -3.50
CA ILE A 8 16.83 11.52 -3.02
C ILE A 8 17.07 12.33 -1.74
N LYS A 9 16.53 13.55 -1.69
CA LYS A 9 16.58 14.39 -0.48
C LYS A 9 15.43 14.04 0.45
N THR A 10 15.74 13.90 1.74
CA THR A 10 14.76 13.63 2.81
C THR A 10 15.19 14.32 4.10
N THR A 11 14.37 14.26 5.15
CA THR A 11 14.71 14.78 6.47
C THR A 11 15.66 13.84 7.20
N GLU A 12 16.46 14.38 8.13
CA GLU A 12 17.35 13.56 8.97
C GLU A 12 16.56 12.54 9.78
N GLN A 13 15.43 12.95 10.35
CA GLN A 13 14.53 12.06 11.08
C GLN A 13 14.06 10.86 10.23
N ALA A 14 13.68 11.09 8.97
CA ALA A 14 13.26 10.01 8.09
C ALA A 14 14.42 9.07 7.74
N ARG A 15 15.60 9.62 7.43
CA ARG A 15 16.82 8.83 7.18
C ARG A 15 17.18 7.96 8.38
N ASP A 16 17.17 8.52 9.58
CA ASP A 16 17.58 7.81 10.79
C ASP A 16 16.58 6.71 11.15
N ARG A 17 15.28 6.97 10.95
CA ARG A 17 14.25 5.92 11.05
C ARG A 17 14.46 4.80 10.03
N LEU A 18 14.73 5.13 8.77
CA LEU A 18 14.99 4.13 7.71
C LEU A 18 16.23 3.29 8.02
N ARG A 19 17.26 3.89 8.65
CA ARG A 19 18.45 3.15 9.09
C ARG A 19 18.09 2.07 10.11
N VAL A 20 17.33 2.42 11.15
CA VAL A 20 16.88 1.45 12.17
C VAL A 20 16.08 0.31 11.53
N LEU A 21 15.12 0.64 10.65
CA LEU A 21 14.32 -0.36 9.95
C LEU A 21 15.19 -1.29 9.09
N ALA A 22 16.16 -0.73 8.35
CA ALA A 22 17.06 -1.52 7.53
C ALA A 22 17.91 -2.49 8.37
N ASP A 23 18.38 -2.03 9.53
CA ASP A 23 19.16 -2.85 10.46
C ASP A 23 18.31 -3.98 11.07
N GLU A 24 17.05 -3.70 11.43
CA GLU A 24 16.09 -4.70 11.94
C GLU A 24 15.75 -5.77 10.90
N ASP A 25 15.58 -5.37 9.63
CA ASP A 25 15.23 -6.25 8.52
C ASP A 25 16.45 -6.94 7.88
N GLY A 26 17.67 -6.63 8.34
CA GLY A 26 18.92 -7.16 7.78
C GLY A 26 19.16 -6.75 6.32
N THR A 27 18.67 -5.57 5.93
CA THR A 27 18.67 -5.05 4.55
C THR A 27 19.34 -3.67 4.49
N THR A 28 19.29 -2.99 3.33
CA THR A 28 19.77 -1.61 3.21
C THR A 28 18.64 -0.60 3.06
N ILE A 29 18.91 0.67 3.36
CA ILE A 29 17.95 1.76 3.10
C ILE A 29 17.55 1.80 1.62
N ALA A 30 18.48 1.49 0.71
CA ALA A 30 18.20 1.47 -0.72
C ALA A 30 17.19 0.38 -1.06
N ASP A 31 17.35 -0.82 -0.48
CA ASP A 31 16.43 -1.94 -0.68
C ASP A 31 15.05 -1.65 -0.10
N LEU A 32 14.96 -1.03 1.09
CA LEU A 32 13.68 -0.60 1.66
C LEU A 32 12.96 0.43 0.78
N VAL A 33 13.69 1.38 0.21
CA VAL A 33 13.12 2.38 -0.70
C VAL A 33 12.68 1.75 -2.01
N GLU A 34 13.46 0.82 -2.56
CA GLU A 34 13.11 0.05 -3.76
C GLU A 34 11.84 -0.78 -3.50
N GLU A 35 11.77 -1.49 -2.37
CA GLU A 35 10.59 -2.25 -1.97
C GLU A 35 9.37 -1.37 -1.74
N LEU A 36 9.52 -0.21 -1.07
CA LEU A 36 8.43 0.72 -0.87
C LEU A 36 7.88 1.23 -2.20
N ALA A 37 8.75 1.54 -3.16
CA ALA A 37 8.34 1.97 -4.48
C ALA A 37 7.61 0.85 -5.25
N LEU A 38 8.09 -0.38 -5.18
CA LEU A 38 7.50 -1.53 -5.90
C LEU A 38 6.19 -2.03 -5.27
N SER A 39 6.04 -1.90 -3.96
CA SER A 39 4.84 -2.35 -3.23
C SER A 39 3.68 -1.36 -3.36
N ARG A 40 3.94 -0.11 -3.72
CA ARG A 40 2.93 0.95 -3.78
C ARG A 40 2.58 1.29 -5.22
N LEU A 41 1.37 0.88 -5.61
CA LEU A 41 0.78 1.36 -6.86
C LEU A 41 0.51 2.85 -6.78
N THR A 42 0.76 3.55 -7.87
CA THR A 42 0.26 4.90 -8.13
C THR A 42 -1.25 4.90 -8.35
N ALA A 43 -1.88 6.08 -8.34
CA ALA A 43 -3.30 6.20 -8.65
C ALA A 43 -3.64 5.70 -10.07
N ALA A 44 -2.77 6.00 -11.04
CA ALA A 44 -2.95 5.57 -12.42
C ALA A 44 -2.85 4.04 -12.56
N GLU A 45 -1.87 3.41 -11.92
CA GLU A 45 -1.72 1.95 -11.94
C GLU A 45 -2.88 1.24 -11.23
N ARG A 46 -3.39 1.80 -10.13
CA ARG A 46 -4.61 1.28 -9.49
C ARG A 46 -5.82 1.34 -10.42
N GLU A 47 -6.00 2.46 -11.13
CA GLU A 47 -7.09 2.63 -12.08
C GLU A 47 -6.99 1.61 -13.22
N GLU A 48 -5.78 1.43 -13.76
CA GLU A 48 -5.54 0.46 -14.83
C GLU A 48 -5.83 -0.96 -14.38
N ARG A 49 -5.35 -1.36 -13.19
CA ARG A 49 -5.68 -2.67 -12.62
C ARG A 49 -7.18 -2.86 -12.40
N ALA A 50 -7.88 -1.82 -11.96
CA ALA A 50 -9.33 -1.87 -11.78
C ALA A 50 -10.08 -2.05 -13.11
N ARG A 51 -9.65 -1.36 -14.18
CA ARG A 51 -10.17 -1.56 -15.54
C ARG A 51 -9.93 -2.98 -16.04
N ALA A 52 -8.72 -3.49 -15.89
CA ALA A 52 -8.37 -4.85 -16.30
C ALA A 52 -9.23 -5.89 -15.56
N ALA A 53 -9.36 -5.77 -14.24
CA ALA A 53 -10.19 -6.68 -13.45
C ALA A 53 -11.68 -6.61 -13.84
N ALA A 54 -12.20 -5.41 -14.12
CA ALA A 54 -13.58 -5.28 -14.60
C ALA A 54 -13.77 -5.96 -15.97
N ALA A 55 -12.80 -5.79 -16.88
CA ALA A 55 -12.81 -6.44 -18.19
C ALA A 55 -12.77 -7.98 -18.07
N ASP A 56 -11.93 -8.51 -17.18
CA ASP A 56 -11.84 -9.96 -16.90
C ASP A 56 -13.16 -10.53 -16.37
N LEU A 57 -13.93 -9.71 -15.64
CA LEU A 57 -15.27 -10.05 -15.14
C LEU A 57 -16.39 -9.78 -16.16
N GLY A 58 -16.08 -9.29 -17.36
CA GLY A 58 -17.06 -8.90 -18.37
C GLY A 58 -17.89 -7.67 -17.99
N LEU A 59 -17.38 -6.83 -17.08
CA LEU A 59 -18.04 -5.62 -16.60
C LEU A 59 -17.44 -4.38 -17.26
N ALA A 60 -18.29 -3.40 -17.56
CA ALA A 60 -17.82 -2.07 -17.92
C ALA A 60 -17.34 -1.33 -16.66
N TYR A 61 -16.08 -0.87 -16.67
CA TYR A 61 -15.55 -0.06 -15.59
C TYR A 61 -16.07 1.38 -15.66
N THR A 62 -17.23 1.62 -15.08
CA THR A 62 -17.86 2.95 -15.04
C THR A 62 -17.60 3.68 -13.71
N PRO A 63 -17.73 5.02 -13.67
CA PRO A 63 -17.64 5.79 -12.43
C PRO A 63 -18.60 5.29 -11.34
N GLU A 64 -19.80 4.85 -11.71
CA GLU A 64 -20.80 4.32 -10.78
C GLU A 64 -20.36 2.99 -10.19
N LEU A 65 -19.80 2.09 -11.02
CA LEU A 65 -19.26 0.81 -10.55
C LEU A 65 -18.09 1.04 -9.58
N LYS A 66 -17.21 1.99 -9.91
CA LYS A 66 -16.11 2.40 -9.05
C LYS A 66 -16.61 2.94 -7.70
N ALA A 67 -17.58 3.86 -7.72
CA ALA A 67 -18.15 4.44 -6.50
C ALA A 67 -18.81 3.37 -5.61
N ARG A 68 -19.58 2.45 -6.20
CA ARG A 68 -20.18 1.33 -5.48
C ARG A 68 -19.16 0.38 -4.89
N GLY A 69 -18.10 0.07 -5.65
CA GLY A 69 -16.98 -0.75 -5.18
C GLY A 69 -16.29 -0.12 -3.98
N GLN A 70 -16.00 1.18 -4.02
CA GLN A 70 -15.40 1.90 -2.90
C GLN A 70 -16.31 1.88 -1.66
N ALA A 71 -17.59 2.19 -1.82
CA ALA A 71 -18.54 2.17 -0.71
C ALA A 71 -18.65 0.78 -0.04
N ALA A 72 -18.60 -0.29 -0.83
CA ALA A 72 -18.58 -1.65 -0.31
C ALA A 72 -17.30 -1.95 0.48
N TRP A 73 -16.14 -1.55 -0.04
CA TRP A 73 -14.86 -1.71 0.67
C TRP A 73 -14.80 -0.94 1.99
N ASP A 74 -15.36 0.28 2.04
CA ASP A 74 -15.41 1.07 3.27
C ASP A 74 -16.22 0.36 4.37
N LEU A 75 -17.30 -0.35 4.01
CA LEU A 75 -18.08 -1.15 4.96
C LEU A 75 -17.27 -2.33 5.49
N VAL A 76 -16.54 -3.04 4.62
CA VAL A 76 -15.66 -4.15 5.01
C VAL A 76 -14.56 -3.66 5.94
N ALA A 77 -13.94 -2.52 5.63
CA ALA A 77 -12.88 -1.93 6.46
C ALA A 77 -13.39 -1.58 7.87
N ARG A 78 -14.55 -0.92 7.97
CA ARG A 78 -15.17 -0.59 9.27
C ARG A 78 -15.49 -1.84 10.08
N HIS A 79 -15.98 -2.89 9.43
CA HIS A 79 -16.23 -4.15 10.11
C HIS A 79 -14.94 -4.77 10.65
N ALA A 80 -13.88 -4.82 9.85
CA ALA A 80 -12.58 -5.34 10.28
C ALA A 80 -11.99 -4.56 11.47
N GLU A 81 -12.15 -3.23 11.49
CA GLU A 81 -11.74 -2.39 12.62
C GLU A 81 -12.53 -2.69 13.90
N GLN A 82 -13.85 -2.91 13.79
CA GLN A 82 -14.69 -3.28 14.92
C GLN A 82 -14.28 -4.64 15.50
N GLN A 83 -14.01 -5.63 14.64
CA GLN A 83 -13.56 -6.95 15.08
C GLN A 83 -12.23 -6.88 15.83
N ARG A 84 -11.28 -6.08 15.33
CA ARG A 84 -9.99 -5.87 15.99
C ARG A 84 -10.13 -5.22 17.38
N LYS A 85 -11.10 -4.33 17.56
CA LYS A 85 -11.40 -3.69 18.86
C LYS A 85 -12.05 -4.68 19.84
N ASN A 86 -13.00 -5.47 19.36
CA ASN A 86 -13.69 -6.47 20.18
C ASN A 86 -12.73 -7.59 20.62
N SER A 87 -11.81 -8.04 19.75
CA SER A 87 -10.79 -9.04 20.09
C SER A 87 -9.73 -8.54 21.07
N GLY A 88 -9.62 -7.22 21.29
CA GLY A 88 -8.73 -6.62 22.28
C GLY A 88 -9.34 -6.43 23.67
N THR A 89 -10.63 -6.76 23.85
CA THR A 89 -11.35 -6.55 25.12
C THR A 89 -11.47 -7.83 25.97
N ASP A 90 -11.15 -9.01 25.42
CA ASP A 90 -11.19 -10.30 26.13
C ASP A 90 -9.88 -10.69 26.85
N ALA A 91 -8.94 -9.75 27.03
CA ALA A 91 -7.64 -10.01 27.68
C ALA A 91 -7.38 -9.14 28.93
N ALA A 92 -8.41 -8.86 29.73
CA ALA A 92 -8.29 -8.16 31.01
C ALA A 92 -8.93 -8.95 32.15
#